data_AF-A0A937TT29-F1
#
_entry.id   AF-A0A937TT29-F1
#
_cell.length_a   1.000
_cell.length_b   1.000
_cell.length_c   1.000
_cell.angle_alpha   90.00
_cell.angle_beta   90.00
_cell.angle_gamma   90.00
#
_symmetry.space_group_name_H-M   'P 1'
#
loop_
_entity.id
_entity.type
_entity.pdbx_description
1 polymer ?
#
loop_
_entity_poly.entity_id
_entity_poly.type
_entity_poly.pdbx_seq_one_letter_code
_entity_poly.pdbx_strand_id
1 'polypeptide(L)'
;MDQHTWKQLMDPNGFYAPFGPTTAERRHPGFKLSYEGHACQWNGPSWPLSTAVTLTAMANVLNNYPQDAINKADYLKMLRVCAHSQQRKLDDGTVVPWIDENINPLTGDWIARTMLLAEEKRRKEQGKPAGIRERGKDYNHSSFCDLVITGLVGLRPRGDDDVEVNPLVPEGAWDFFCLDNVLYHGKVLTIIWDSTGAKYGRGAGLRVLANGKEIAHSAKLGKLTGRL
;
A
#
# COMPACT_ATOMS: atom_id res chain seq x y z
N MET A 1 6.02 5.58 -22.15
CA MET A 1 6.44 5.89 -20.76
C MET A 1 7.89 5.45 -20.63
N ASP A 2 8.75 6.25 -20.00
CA ASP A 2 10.15 5.88 -19.80
C ASP A 2 10.24 4.67 -18.85
N GLN A 3 10.70 3.53 -19.35
CA GLN A 3 10.85 2.28 -18.61
C GLN A 3 12.00 2.35 -17.60
N HIS A 4 12.93 3.30 -17.75
CA HIS A 4 14.08 3.42 -16.86
C HIS A 4 13.69 3.93 -15.47
N THR A 5 12.66 4.77 -15.36
CA THR A 5 12.21 5.40 -14.11
C THR A 5 11.68 4.38 -13.11
N TRP A 6 10.90 3.40 -13.54
CA TRP A 6 10.30 2.40 -12.63
C TRP A 6 11.34 1.44 -12.02
N LYS A 7 12.47 1.22 -12.70
CA LYS A 7 13.58 0.43 -12.14
C LYS A 7 14.18 1.09 -10.89
N GLN A 8 14.11 2.42 -10.80
CA GLN A 8 14.61 3.18 -9.64
C GLN A 8 13.81 2.90 -8.37
N LEU A 9 12.53 2.56 -8.50
CA LEU A 9 11.68 2.25 -7.35
C LEU A 9 12.18 1.01 -6.60
N MET A 10 12.67 0.00 -7.33
CA MET A 10 13.13 -1.26 -6.79
C MET A 10 14.64 -1.31 -6.52
N ASP A 11 15.38 -0.26 -6.92
CA ASP A 11 16.81 -0.13 -6.62
C ASP A 11 17.04 0.31 -5.16
N PRO A 12 17.79 -0.47 -4.35
CA PRO A 12 18.16 -0.09 -2.98
C PRO A 12 18.97 1.21 -2.87
N ASN A 13 19.66 1.64 -3.93
CA ASN A 13 20.34 2.95 -3.99
C ASN A 13 19.43 4.04 -4.58
N GLY A 14 18.32 3.65 -5.21
CA GLY A 14 17.25 4.52 -5.66
C GLY A 14 16.25 4.78 -4.53
N PHE A 15 15.03 4.28 -4.65
CA PHE A 15 13.97 4.53 -3.68
C PHE A 15 13.67 3.35 -2.75
N TYR A 16 14.09 2.13 -3.11
CA TYR A 16 13.69 0.94 -2.35
C TYR A 16 14.28 0.94 -0.93
N ALA A 17 13.42 0.68 0.05
CA ALA A 17 13.83 0.47 1.43
C ALA A 17 12.82 -0.42 2.21
N PRO A 18 13.23 -1.05 3.34
CA PRO A 18 12.41 -2.01 4.06
C PRO A 18 11.08 -1.49 4.65
N PHE A 19 10.97 -0.19 4.92
CA PHE A 19 9.78 0.44 5.55
C PHE A 19 9.15 1.54 4.67
N GLY A 20 9.10 1.27 3.38
CA GLY A 20 8.47 2.10 2.36
C GLY A 20 9.50 2.64 1.37
N PRO A 21 9.07 3.00 0.16
CA PRO A 21 9.95 3.74 -0.73
C PRO A 21 10.27 5.09 -0.10
N THR A 22 11.50 5.54 -0.28
CA THR A 22 11.91 6.86 0.18
C THR A 22 11.23 7.97 -0.64
N THR A 23 11.04 9.15 -0.05
CA THR A 23 10.50 10.31 -0.77
C THR A 23 11.49 10.95 -1.75
N ALA A 24 12.78 10.75 -1.52
CA ALA A 24 13.88 11.18 -2.40
C ALA A 24 14.84 10.01 -2.63
N GLU A 25 15.51 9.98 -3.79
CA GLU A 25 16.45 8.88 -4.10
C GLU A 25 17.63 8.88 -3.11
N ARG A 26 18.02 7.70 -2.66
CA ARG A 26 18.99 7.50 -1.58
C ARG A 26 20.41 7.88 -1.97
N ARG A 27 20.74 7.82 -3.26
CA ARG A 27 22.05 8.21 -3.81
C ARG A 27 22.25 9.72 -3.95
N HIS A 28 21.19 10.52 -3.79
CA HIS A 28 21.31 11.97 -3.95
C HIS A 28 22.04 12.61 -2.75
N PRO A 29 22.98 13.56 -2.94
CA PRO A 29 23.71 14.20 -1.84
C PRO A 29 22.83 14.91 -0.79
N GLY A 30 21.63 15.34 -1.19
CA GLY A 30 20.64 15.96 -0.32
C GLY A 30 19.72 14.99 0.45
N PHE A 31 19.87 13.68 0.24
CA PHE A 31 19.11 12.67 0.97
C PHE A 31 19.47 12.72 2.46
N LYS A 32 18.48 12.91 3.34
CA LYS A 32 18.69 13.01 4.78
C LYS A 32 17.55 12.37 5.58
N LEU A 33 17.94 11.62 6.61
CA LEU A 33 17.04 11.17 7.68
C LEU A 33 17.35 12.00 8.94
N SER A 34 16.68 13.14 9.07
CA SER A 34 16.91 14.10 10.15
C SER A 34 15.96 13.85 11.32
N TYR A 35 16.51 13.85 12.53
CA TYR A 35 15.75 13.89 13.79
C TYR A 35 15.84 15.27 14.47
N GLU A 36 16.25 16.27 13.70
CA GLU A 36 16.46 17.65 14.13
C GLU A 36 15.57 18.60 13.33
N GLY A 37 15.22 19.73 13.95
CA GLY A 37 14.33 20.71 13.35
C GLY A 37 12.87 20.25 13.36
N HIS A 38 12.14 20.55 12.28
CA HIS A 38 10.75 20.11 12.14
C HIS A 38 10.69 18.65 11.66
N ALA A 39 9.84 17.83 12.28
CA ALA A 39 9.77 16.39 11.98
C ALA A 39 9.28 16.05 10.56
N CYS A 40 8.49 16.93 9.94
CA CYS A 40 7.85 16.68 8.65
C CYS A 40 8.80 16.94 7.45
N GLN A 41 9.97 16.29 7.43
CA GLN A 41 10.93 16.41 6.33
C GLN A 41 10.55 15.46 5.17
N TRP A 42 10.77 15.92 3.93
CA TRP A 42 10.42 15.22 2.68
C TRP A 42 11.64 14.89 1.79
N ASN A 43 12.85 15.09 2.31
CA ASN A 43 14.10 14.87 1.60
C ASN A 43 14.76 13.52 1.94
N GLY A 44 13.97 12.49 2.23
CA GLY A 44 14.51 11.17 2.56
C GLY A 44 13.55 10.20 3.24
N PRO A 45 12.83 10.60 4.32
CA PRO A 45 11.90 9.71 5.01
C PRO A 45 10.87 9.08 4.09
N SER A 46 10.40 7.89 4.44
CA SER A 46 9.22 7.31 3.79
C SER A 46 7.96 7.97 4.38
N TRP A 47 6.98 8.23 3.53
CA TRP A 47 5.69 8.81 3.90
C TRP A 47 4.58 7.89 3.40
N PRO A 48 3.57 7.56 4.24
CA PRO A 48 2.41 6.79 3.81
C PRO A 48 1.68 7.43 2.61
N LEU A 49 1.59 8.77 2.58
CA LEU A 49 1.01 9.50 1.43
C LEU A 49 1.74 9.18 0.12
N SER A 50 3.05 9.45 0.06
CA SER A 50 3.84 9.21 -1.15
C SER A 50 3.87 7.74 -1.54
N THR A 51 3.89 6.85 -0.54
CA THR A 51 3.83 5.40 -0.76
C THR A 51 2.51 5.01 -1.44
N ALA A 52 1.38 5.54 -0.95
CA ALA A 52 0.06 5.29 -1.53
C ALA A 52 -0.06 5.85 -2.95
N VAL A 53 0.42 7.07 -3.19
CA VAL A 53 0.48 7.66 -4.55
C VAL A 53 1.34 6.80 -5.48
N THR A 54 2.50 6.34 -5.02
CA THR A 54 3.41 5.49 -5.80
C THR A 54 2.76 4.14 -6.13
N LEU A 55 2.14 3.47 -5.16
CA LEU A 55 1.45 2.19 -5.38
C LEU A 55 0.25 2.33 -6.32
N THR A 56 -0.51 3.43 -6.20
CA THR A 56 -1.59 3.75 -7.15
C THR A 56 -1.04 3.88 -8.58
N ALA A 57 0.07 4.60 -8.75
CA ALA A 57 0.73 4.76 -10.03
C ALA A 57 1.31 3.43 -10.57
N MET A 58 1.91 2.59 -9.71
CA MET A 58 2.37 1.25 -10.08
C MET A 58 1.21 0.41 -10.62
N ALA A 59 0.05 0.41 -9.93
CA ALA A 59 -1.12 -0.33 -10.38
C ALA A 59 -1.60 0.17 -11.75
N ASN A 60 -1.62 1.48 -11.98
CA ASN A 60 -2.00 2.06 -13.27
C ASN A 60 -1.02 1.67 -14.39
N VAL A 61 0.28 1.66 -14.12
CA VAL A 61 1.29 1.28 -15.11
C VAL A 61 1.19 -0.19 -15.49
N LEU A 62 1.03 -1.06 -14.48
CA LEU A 62 0.86 -2.51 -14.70
C LEU A 62 -0.46 -2.87 -15.42
N ASN A 63 -1.46 -1.99 -15.40
CA ASN A 63 -2.75 -2.21 -16.06
C ASN A 63 -2.85 -1.59 -17.46
N ASN A 64 -2.28 -0.40 -17.66
CA ASN A 64 -2.64 0.45 -18.80
C ASN A 64 -1.50 0.65 -19.81
N TYR A 65 -0.27 0.22 -19.49
CA TYR A 65 0.91 0.52 -20.30
C TYR A 65 1.73 -0.75 -20.58
N PRO A 66 2.16 -0.98 -21.83
CA PRO A 66 3.14 -2.01 -22.12
C PRO A 66 4.50 -1.61 -21.53
N GLN A 67 5.05 -2.45 -20.65
CA GLN A 67 6.33 -2.25 -19.98
C GLN A 67 6.84 -3.55 -19.36
N ASP A 68 8.14 -3.59 -19.02
CA ASP A 68 8.85 -4.71 -18.40
C ASP A 68 9.72 -4.28 -17.20
N ALA A 69 9.59 -3.02 -16.76
CA ALA A 69 10.44 -2.44 -15.72
C ALA A 69 10.09 -2.90 -14.30
N ILE A 70 8.80 -3.12 -14.05
CA ILE A 70 8.24 -3.68 -12.81
C ILE A 70 7.18 -4.72 -13.14
N ASN A 71 6.84 -5.57 -12.18
CA ASN A 71 5.83 -6.63 -12.37
C ASN A 71 4.91 -6.79 -11.15
N LYS A 72 4.00 -7.77 -11.22
CA LYS A 72 3.06 -8.09 -10.13
C LYS A 72 3.77 -8.43 -8.82
N ALA A 73 4.92 -9.10 -8.87
CA ALA A 73 5.69 -9.43 -7.68
C ALA A 73 6.29 -8.18 -7.03
N ASP A 74 6.72 -7.19 -7.82
CA ASP A 74 7.18 -5.90 -7.31
C ASP A 74 6.04 -5.13 -6.63
N TYR A 75 4.85 -5.11 -7.23
CA TYR A 75 3.66 -4.51 -6.61
C TYR A 75 3.33 -5.17 -5.27
N LEU A 76 3.24 -6.50 -5.23
CA LEU A 76 2.96 -7.25 -4.00
C LEU A 76 4.04 -7.01 -2.94
N LYS A 77 5.31 -6.95 -3.34
CA LYS A 77 6.44 -6.65 -2.45
C LYS A 77 6.30 -5.26 -1.84
N MET A 78 6.03 -4.24 -2.65
CA MET A 78 5.87 -2.86 -2.16
C MET A 78 4.62 -2.69 -1.29
N LEU A 79 3.51 -3.36 -1.63
CA LEU A 79 2.31 -3.34 -0.79
C LEU A 79 2.54 -4.02 0.57
N ARG A 80 3.30 -5.12 0.61
CA ARG A 80 3.71 -5.77 1.87
C ARG A 80 4.61 -4.87 2.70
N VAL A 81 5.54 -4.16 2.07
CA VAL A 81 6.38 -3.15 2.74
C VAL A 81 5.52 -2.04 3.36
N CYS A 82 4.53 -1.52 2.61
CA CYS A 82 3.59 -0.53 3.11
C CYS A 82 2.80 -1.07 4.32
N ALA A 83 2.21 -2.27 4.21
CA ALA A 83 1.48 -2.90 5.31
C ALA A 83 2.38 -3.13 6.54
N HIS A 84 3.60 -3.60 6.34
CA HIS A 84 4.56 -3.86 7.41
C HIS A 84 5.08 -2.57 8.06
N SER A 85 5.15 -1.45 7.34
CA SER A 85 5.50 -0.16 7.94
C SER A 85 4.43 0.38 8.90
N GLN A 86 3.18 -0.03 8.75
CA GLN A 86 2.04 0.44 9.56
C GLN A 86 1.95 -0.27 10.92
N GLN A 87 3.07 -0.31 11.63
CA GLN A 87 3.18 -0.87 12.97
C GLN A 87 4.17 -0.06 13.80
N ARG A 88 4.08 -0.18 15.12
CA ARG A 88 5.03 0.42 16.05
C ARG A 88 5.39 -0.58 17.13
N LYS A 89 6.69 -0.69 17.42
CA LYS A 89 7.20 -1.44 18.56
C LYS A 89 7.19 -0.53 19.81
N LEU A 90 6.58 -1.02 20.88
CA LEU A 90 6.53 -0.36 22.19
C LEU A 90 7.76 -0.74 23.03
N ASP A 91 7.96 -0.05 24.16
CA ASP A 91 9.14 -0.23 25.03
C ASP A 91 9.25 -1.64 25.63
N ASP A 92 8.10 -2.30 25.85
CA ASP A 92 7.99 -3.69 26.32
C ASP A 92 8.26 -4.74 25.22
N GLY A 93 8.49 -4.28 23.98
CA GLY A 93 8.70 -5.12 22.81
C GLY A 93 7.43 -5.49 22.03
N THR A 94 6.25 -5.14 22.54
CA THR A 94 4.96 -5.38 21.88
C THR A 94 4.89 -4.61 20.56
N VAL A 95 4.38 -5.23 19.51
CA VAL A 95 4.13 -4.57 18.21
C VAL A 95 2.64 -4.32 18.05
N VAL A 96 2.26 -3.08 17.79
CA VAL A 96 0.86 -2.66 17.60
C VAL A 96 0.66 -2.10 16.20
N PRO A 97 -0.54 -2.24 15.60
CA PRO A 97 -0.91 -1.45 14.42
C PRO A 97 -0.72 0.04 14.71
N TRP A 98 -0.07 0.74 13.79
CA TRP A 98 0.22 2.16 13.98
C TRP A 98 0.34 2.85 12.63
N ILE A 99 -0.24 4.04 12.53
CA ILE A 99 -0.05 4.93 11.39
C ILE A 99 0.30 6.32 11.95
N ASP A 100 1.39 6.89 11.44
CA ASP A 100 1.86 8.22 11.80
C ASP A 100 2.31 8.99 10.55
N GLU A 101 2.90 10.16 10.75
CA GLU A 101 3.25 11.07 9.65
C GLU A 101 4.35 10.49 8.73
N ASN A 102 5.54 10.20 9.26
CA ASN A 102 6.67 9.71 8.48
C ASN A 102 7.52 8.69 9.23
N ILE A 103 8.16 7.82 8.45
CA ILE A 103 8.91 6.67 8.97
C ILE A 103 10.34 6.68 8.41
N ASN A 104 11.28 6.31 9.26
CA ASN A 104 12.63 6.02 8.86
C ASN A 104 12.60 4.75 7.97
N PRO A 105 12.91 4.89 6.67
CA PRO A 105 12.69 3.83 5.70
C PRO A 105 13.59 2.61 5.94
N LEU A 106 14.67 2.77 6.72
CA LEU A 106 15.66 1.73 7.00
C LEU A 106 15.39 1.00 8.32
N THR A 107 14.90 1.70 9.33
CA THR A 107 14.74 1.16 10.70
C THR A 107 13.30 0.89 11.10
N GLY A 108 12.32 1.50 10.41
CA GLY A 108 10.91 1.42 10.79
C GLY A 108 10.51 2.32 11.95
N ASP A 109 11.41 3.20 12.41
CA ASP A 109 11.12 4.17 13.45
C ASP A 109 10.25 5.32 12.92
N TRP A 110 9.14 5.62 13.59
CA TRP A 110 8.27 6.75 13.24
C TRP A 110 8.94 8.05 13.70
N ILE A 111 9.59 8.76 12.76
CA ILE A 111 10.45 9.92 13.06
C ILE A 111 9.67 10.99 13.82
N ALA A 112 8.48 11.36 13.31
CA ALA A 112 7.62 12.34 13.98
C ALA A 112 7.23 11.93 15.40
N ARG A 113 6.91 10.63 15.62
CA ARG A 113 6.60 10.09 16.94
C ARG A 113 7.76 10.24 17.91
N THR A 114 8.94 9.80 17.49
CA THR A 114 10.16 9.85 18.30
C THR A 114 10.52 11.29 18.66
N MET A 115 10.44 12.22 17.70
CA MET A 115 10.69 13.64 17.95
C MET A 115 9.67 14.29 18.90
N LEU A 116 8.38 13.96 18.77
CA LEU A 116 7.33 14.50 19.65
C LEU A 116 7.48 14.03 21.10
N LEU A 117 7.84 12.76 21.32
CA LEU A 117 8.11 12.23 22.66
C LEU A 117 9.34 12.89 23.30
N ALA A 118 10.39 13.13 22.50
CA ALA A 118 11.57 13.86 22.96
C ALA A 118 11.24 15.33 23.30
N GLU A 119 10.41 15.99 22.49
CA GLU A 119 9.97 17.36 22.75
C GLU A 119 9.14 17.45 24.04
N GLU A 120 8.21 16.52 24.26
CA GLU A 120 7.40 16.44 25.48
C GLU A 120 8.29 16.36 26.72
N LYS A 121 9.28 15.45 26.73
CA LYS A 121 10.24 15.29 27.83
C LYS A 121 10.99 16.61 28.09
N ARG A 122 11.55 17.22 27.04
CA ARG A 122 12.29 18.48 27.13
C ARG A 122 11.43 19.63 27.68
N ARG A 123 10.17 19.74 27.24
CA ARG A 123 9.25 20.80 27.71
C ARG A 123 8.94 20.63 29.20
N LYS A 124 8.70 19.39 29.64
CA LYS A 124 8.48 19.06 31.05
C LYS A 124 9.67 19.46 31.92
N GLU A 125 10.89 19.13 31.50
CA GLU A 125 12.13 19.51 32.21
C GLU A 125 12.33 21.03 32.28
N GLN A 126 11.84 21.78 31.30
CA GLN A 126 11.90 23.24 31.24
C GLN A 126 10.73 23.96 31.95
N GLY A 127 9.80 23.23 32.57
CA GLY A 127 8.60 23.81 33.16
C GLY A 127 7.67 24.48 32.12
N LYS A 128 7.77 24.10 30.85
CA LYS A 128 6.95 24.65 29.76
C LYS A 128 5.65 23.85 29.60
N PRO A 129 4.58 24.47 29.07
CA PRO A 129 3.38 23.75 28.70
C PRO A 129 3.70 22.59 27.74
N ALA A 130 2.98 21.47 27.93
CA ALA A 130 3.09 20.30 27.07
C ALA A 130 2.81 20.64 25.61
N GLY A 131 3.52 19.98 24.70
CA GLY A 131 3.20 20.02 23.27
C GLY A 131 2.00 19.14 22.93
N ILE A 132 1.70 19.01 21.64
CA ILE A 132 0.64 18.12 21.14
C ILE A 132 1.21 16.70 21.01
N ARG A 133 1.27 15.98 22.14
CA ARG A 133 1.83 14.62 22.23
C ARG A 133 1.27 13.69 21.17
N GLU A 134 -0.04 13.64 20.99
CA GLU A 134 -0.72 12.70 20.09
C GLU A 134 -0.82 13.18 18.63
N ARG A 135 -0.13 14.27 18.27
CA ARG A 135 -0.04 14.69 16.86
C ARG A 135 0.47 13.54 16.00
N GLY A 136 -0.17 13.32 14.87
CA GLY A 136 0.18 12.26 13.92
C GLY A 136 -0.32 10.87 14.32
N LYS A 137 -0.85 10.63 15.52
CA LYS A 137 -1.48 9.34 15.81
C LYS A 137 -2.73 9.16 14.96
N ASP A 138 -2.90 7.99 14.36
CA ASP A 138 -4.05 7.64 13.51
C ASP A 138 -4.19 8.57 12.29
N TYR A 139 -3.06 9.00 11.73
CA TYR A 139 -3.01 10.03 10.69
C TYR A 139 -3.70 9.63 9.39
N ASN A 140 -4.81 10.30 9.07
CA ASN A 140 -5.56 10.08 7.84
C ASN A 140 -5.04 10.97 6.69
N HIS A 141 -3.89 10.59 6.13
CA HIS A 141 -3.24 11.32 5.03
C HIS A 141 -2.77 10.38 3.92
N SER A 142 -3.31 9.17 3.83
CA SER A 142 -2.93 8.17 2.84
C SER A 142 -4.05 7.17 2.61
N SER A 143 -3.96 6.39 1.53
CA SER A 143 -4.83 5.25 1.29
C SER A 143 -4.08 3.92 1.51
N PHE A 144 -4.81 2.89 1.94
CA PHE A 144 -4.29 1.51 2.00
C PHE A 144 -5.31 0.53 1.44
N CYS A 145 -6.55 0.56 1.94
CA CYS A 145 -7.62 -0.32 1.48
C CYS A 145 -7.91 -0.16 -0.01
N ASP A 146 -7.83 1.06 -0.54
CA ASP A 146 -7.97 1.31 -1.98
C ASP A 146 -6.90 0.56 -2.79
N LEU A 147 -5.65 0.52 -2.34
CA LEU A 147 -4.55 -0.21 -3.00
C LEU A 147 -4.79 -1.72 -3.00
N VAL A 148 -5.45 -2.23 -1.96
CA VAL A 148 -5.88 -3.64 -1.89
C VAL A 148 -7.03 -3.89 -2.86
N ILE A 149 -8.04 -3.05 -2.89
CA ILE A 149 -9.24 -3.20 -3.72
C ILE A 149 -8.91 -3.03 -5.21
N THR A 150 -8.28 -1.92 -5.58
CA THR A 150 -8.12 -1.50 -6.97
C THR A 150 -6.83 -1.97 -7.63
N GLY A 151 -5.82 -2.33 -6.82
CA GLY A 151 -4.55 -2.88 -7.27
C GLY A 151 -4.42 -4.37 -7.01
N LEU A 152 -4.38 -4.79 -5.73
CA LEU A 152 -4.07 -6.18 -5.38
C LEU A 152 -5.13 -7.16 -5.88
N VAL A 153 -6.39 -6.96 -5.44
CA VAL A 153 -7.57 -7.68 -5.94
C VAL A 153 -7.90 -7.21 -7.35
N GLY A 154 -7.66 -5.93 -7.63
CA GLY A 154 -7.62 -5.41 -8.99
C GLY A 154 -8.97 -5.00 -9.57
N LEU A 155 -9.97 -4.64 -8.76
CA LEU A 155 -11.19 -4.00 -9.27
C LEU A 155 -10.80 -2.69 -9.96
N ARG A 156 -11.10 -2.54 -11.25
CA ARG A 156 -10.78 -1.33 -12.03
C ARG A 156 -12.08 -0.55 -12.22
N PRO A 157 -12.31 0.56 -11.48
CA PRO A 157 -13.52 1.34 -11.63
C PRO A 157 -13.63 1.92 -13.06
N ARG A 158 -14.85 1.86 -13.61
CA ARG A 158 -15.19 2.34 -14.95
C ARG A 158 -16.45 3.18 -14.89
N GLY A 159 -16.70 3.97 -15.93
CA GLY A 159 -17.93 4.78 -16.03
C GLY A 159 -19.10 4.08 -16.72
N ASP A 160 -18.86 2.89 -17.30
CA ASP A 160 -19.87 2.07 -17.98
C ASP A 160 -20.38 0.93 -17.06
N ASP A 161 -21.22 0.05 -17.60
CA ASP A 161 -21.81 -1.09 -16.89
C ASP A 161 -20.91 -2.34 -16.88
N ASP A 162 -19.66 -2.20 -17.32
CA ASP A 162 -18.69 -3.29 -17.26
C ASP A 162 -17.93 -3.27 -15.92
N VAL A 163 -17.87 -4.42 -15.27
CA VAL A 163 -16.97 -4.69 -14.15
C VAL A 163 -15.69 -5.28 -14.72
N GLU A 164 -14.59 -4.53 -14.60
CA GLU A 164 -13.26 -5.01 -14.95
C GLU A 164 -12.49 -5.35 -13.67
N VAL A 165 -11.91 -6.56 -13.65
CA VAL A 165 -10.95 -6.96 -12.62
C VAL A 165 -9.65 -7.36 -13.30
N ASN A 166 -8.51 -6.93 -12.75
CA ASN A 166 -7.19 -7.37 -13.18
C ASN A 166 -6.26 -7.49 -11.95
N PRO A 167 -6.32 -8.62 -11.24
CA PRO A 167 -5.56 -8.82 -10.02
C PRO A 167 -4.04 -8.69 -10.23
N LEU A 168 -3.38 -7.94 -9.36
CA LEU A 168 -1.92 -7.81 -9.32
C LEU A 168 -1.27 -8.80 -8.34
N VAL A 169 -2.02 -9.78 -7.84
CA VAL A 169 -1.46 -10.97 -7.19
C VAL A 169 -0.66 -11.78 -8.23
N PRO A 170 0.63 -12.09 -7.99
CA PRO A 170 1.42 -12.96 -8.87
C PRO A 170 0.84 -14.37 -8.92
N GLU A 171 0.99 -15.05 -10.06
CA GLU A 171 0.60 -16.44 -10.21
C GLU A 171 1.32 -17.31 -9.17
N GLY A 172 0.58 -18.21 -8.52
CA GLY A 172 1.10 -19.09 -7.46
C GLY A 172 1.43 -18.40 -6.12
N ALA A 173 1.27 -17.08 -6.00
CA ALA A 173 1.55 -16.39 -4.76
C ALA A 173 0.53 -16.71 -3.66
N TRP A 174 -0.75 -16.83 -4.04
CA TRP A 174 -1.87 -17.12 -3.13
C TRP A 174 -2.78 -18.20 -3.72
N ASP A 175 -3.17 -19.17 -2.89
CA ASP A 175 -4.14 -20.19 -3.27
C ASP A 175 -5.56 -19.63 -3.36
N PHE A 176 -5.88 -18.63 -2.55
CA PHE A 176 -7.22 -18.03 -2.53
C PHE A 176 -7.21 -16.60 -2.00
N PHE A 177 -8.20 -15.81 -2.42
CA PHE A 177 -8.61 -14.57 -1.77
C PHE A 177 -10.08 -14.26 -2.09
N CYS A 178 -10.71 -13.42 -1.27
CA CYS A 178 -12.05 -12.91 -1.52
C CYS A 178 -12.12 -11.44 -1.12
N LEU A 179 -12.60 -10.60 -2.03
CA LEU A 179 -13.09 -9.26 -1.74
C LEU A 179 -14.61 -9.30 -1.87
N ASP A 180 -15.31 -9.08 -0.77
CA ASP A 180 -16.75 -9.23 -0.70
C ASP A 180 -17.42 -7.93 -0.25
N ASN A 181 -18.72 -7.85 -0.51
CA ASN A 181 -19.59 -6.76 -0.06
C ASN A 181 -19.17 -5.36 -0.57
N VAL A 182 -18.69 -5.26 -1.82
CA VAL A 182 -18.29 -3.99 -2.43
C VAL A 182 -19.48 -3.37 -3.14
N LEU A 183 -19.96 -2.22 -2.65
CA LEU A 183 -21.01 -1.46 -3.35
C LEU A 183 -20.41 -0.77 -4.59
N TYR A 184 -20.81 -1.21 -5.78
CA TYR A 184 -20.36 -0.69 -7.07
C TYR A 184 -21.55 -0.52 -8.00
N HIS A 185 -21.82 0.71 -8.44
CA HIS A 185 -22.92 1.04 -9.37
C HIS A 185 -24.28 0.48 -8.91
N GLY A 186 -24.57 0.57 -7.61
CA GLY A 186 -25.84 0.08 -7.02
C GLY A 186 -25.96 -1.44 -6.90
N LYS A 187 -24.90 -2.20 -7.22
CA LYS A 187 -24.82 -3.65 -7.03
C LYS A 187 -23.77 -3.97 -5.96
N VAL A 188 -23.94 -5.10 -5.27
CA VAL A 188 -22.95 -5.63 -4.34
C VAL A 188 -22.07 -6.63 -5.09
N LEU A 189 -20.80 -6.30 -5.24
CA LEU A 189 -19.82 -7.16 -5.90
C LEU A 189 -19.10 -8.08 -4.91
N THR A 190 -18.81 -9.29 -5.40
CA THR A 190 -17.90 -10.24 -4.77
C THR A 190 -16.87 -10.70 -5.81
N ILE A 191 -15.58 -10.61 -5.50
CA ILE A 191 -14.47 -11.06 -6.35
C ILE A 191 -13.73 -12.16 -5.60
N ILE A 192 -13.69 -13.35 -6.20
CA ILE A 192 -13.12 -14.55 -5.59
C ILE A 192 -12.02 -15.10 -6.48
N TRP A 193 -10.87 -15.40 -5.89
CA TRP A 193 -9.90 -16.33 -6.45
C TRP A 193 -9.83 -17.55 -5.54
N ASP A 194 -9.92 -18.74 -6.13
CA ASP A 194 -9.71 -20.01 -5.43
C ASP A 194 -9.08 -21.01 -6.41
N SER A 195 -7.80 -21.32 -6.25
CA SER A 195 -7.06 -22.17 -7.17
C SER A 195 -7.61 -23.60 -7.24
N THR A 196 -8.25 -24.08 -6.17
CA THR A 196 -8.78 -25.44 -6.04
C THR A 196 -10.31 -25.51 -6.08
N GLY A 197 -10.97 -24.40 -5.74
CA GLY A 197 -12.42 -24.33 -5.52
C GLY A 197 -12.89 -24.79 -4.14
N ALA A 198 -11.97 -25.24 -3.28
CA ALA A 198 -12.30 -25.82 -1.98
C ALA A 198 -12.53 -24.80 -0.87
N LYS A 199 -12.01 -23.57 -1.00
CA LYS A 199 -12.08 -22.56 0.07
C LYS A 199 -13.46 -21.93 0.18
N TYR A 200 -14.07 -21.60 -0.96
CA TYR A 200 -15.34 -20.85 -0.98
C TYR A 200 -16.53 -21.64 -1.55
N GLY A 201 -16.32 -22.88 -2.00
CA GLY A 201 -17.40 -23.74 -2.51
C GLY A 201 -18.06 -23.22 -3.78
N ARG A 202 -17.34 -22.41 -4.57
CA ARG A 202 -17.81 -21.83 -5.85
C ARG A 202 -17.09 -22.43 -7.07
N GLY A 203 -16.27 -23.47 -6.87
CA GLY A 203 -15.44 -24.06 -7.91
C GLY A 203 -14.18 -23.24 -8.20
N ALA A 204 -13.19 -23.88 -8.83
CA ALA A 204 -11.87 -23.28 -9.04
C ALA A 204 -11.90 -22.07 -10.00
N GLY A 205 -10.95 -21.15 -9.82
CA GLY A 205 -10.70 -20.00 -10.70
C GLY A 205 -11.04 -18.64 -10.09
N LEU A 206 -10.89 -17.62 -10.92
CA LEU A 206 -11.28 -16.23 -10.65
C LEU A 206 -12.74 -16.03 -11.03
N ARG A 207 -13.54 -15.43 -10.16
CA ARG A 207 -14.97 -15.18 -10.35
C ARG A 207 -15.34 -13.78 -9.90
N VAL A 208 -16.30 -13.19 -10.60
CA VAL A 208 -16.95 -11.93 -10.23
C VAL A 208 -18.45 -12.18 -10.13
N LEU A 209 -19.04 -11.78 -9.02
CA LEU A 209 -20.46 -11.88 -8.76
C LEU A 209 -21.05 -10.48 -8.54
N ALA A 210 -22.26 -10.25 -9.01
CA ALA A 210 -23.09 -9.10 -8.70
C ALA A 210 -24.37 -9.57 -8.01
N ASN A 211 -24.64 -9.07 -6.80
CA ASN A 211 -25.73 -9.50 -5.94
C ASN A 211 -25.80 -11.04 -5.78
N GLY A 212 -24.64 -11.69 -5.65
CA GLY A 212 -24.53 -13.14 -5.50
C GLY A 212 -24.71 -13.97 -6.78
N LYS A 213 -24.98 -13.34 -7.94
CA LYS A 213 -25.02 -14.00 -9.25
C LYS A 213 -23.68 -13.82 -9.97
N GLU A 214 -23.09 -14.90 -10.47
CA GLU A 214 -21.86 -14.85 -11.27
C GLU A 214 -22.10 -14.09 -12.59
N ILE A 215 -21.24 -13.10 -12.86
CA ILE A 215 -21.25 -12.29 -14.09
C ILE A 215 -20.01 -12.54 -14.96
N ALA A 216 -18.95 -13.12 -14.38
CA ALA A 216 -17.75 -13.51 -15.10
C ALA A 216 -16.97 -14.61 -14.36
N HIS A 217 -16.28 -15.47 -15.11
CA HIS A 217 -15.39 -16.52 -14.61
C HIS A 217 -14.16 -16.68 -15.51
N SER A 218 -13.03 -17.04 -14.91
CA SER A 218 -11.82 -17.49 -15.58
C SER A 218 -11.16 -18.61 -14.77
N ALA A 219 -10.66 -19.65 -15.45
CA ALA A 219 -9.87 -20.70 -14.80
C ALA A 219 -8.51 -20.20 -14.28
N LYS A 220 -8.01 -19.08 -14.82
CA LYS A 220 -6.71 -18.49 -14.47
C LYS A 220 -6.88 -17.13 -13.81
N LEU A 221 -5.91 -16.77 -12.97
CA LEU A 221 -5.83 -15.44 -12.38
C LEU A 221 -5.30 -14.43 -13.41
N GLY A 222 -6.15 -13.51 -13.83
CA GLY A 222 -5.81 -12.52 -14.84
C GLY A 222 -6.94 -11.53 -15.08
N LYS A 223 -6.77 -10.67 -16.09
CA LYS A 223 -7.79 -9.71 -16.50
C LYS A 223 -9.08 -10.44 -16.88
N LEU A 224 -10.20 -9.98 -16.31
CA LEU A 224 -11.53 -10.53 -16.52
C LEU A 224 -12.54 -9.39 -16.52
N THR A 225 -13.52 -9.46 -17.42
CA THR A 225 -14.59 -8.48 -17.52
C THR A 225 -15.93 -9.19 -17.49
N GLY A 226 -16.90 -8.63 -16.76
CA GLY A 226 -18.30 -9.06 -16.74
C GLY A 226 -19.22 -7.86 -16.76
N ARG A 227 -20.45 -8.03 -17.26
CA ARG A 227 -21.43 -6.94 -17.33
C ARG A 227 -22.38 -7.00 -16.13
N LEU A 228 -22.68 -5.84 -15.53
CA LEU A 228 -23.63 -5.68 -14.42
C LEU A 228 -25.09 -6.02 -14.76
#